data_AF-A0A8T7L4H3-F1
#
_entry.id   AF-A0A8T7L4H3-F1
#
_cell.length_a   1.000
_cell.length_b   1.000
_cell.length_c   1.000
_cell.angle_alpha   90.00
_cell.angle_beta   90.00
_cell.angle_gamma   90.00
#
_symmetry.space_group_name_H-M   'P 1'
#
loop_
_entity.id
_entity.type
_entity.pdbx_description
1 polymer ?
#
loop_
_entity_poly.entity_id
_entity_poly.type
_entity_poly.pdbx_seq_one_letter_code
_entity_poly.pdbx_strand_id
1 'polypeptide(L)'
;MAKKWMIGVVFAAALALAGLAAFRPATAQGSPANLRALLERLNAGGTAFTVQFAAPVAAGETLLALPDESRRLADIGEDYLCFSQPWNDTLRMYCTPFSNVVGITYTTP
;
A
#
# COMPACT_ATOMS: atom_id res chain seq x y z
N MET A 1 4.94 -0.72 69.16
CA MET A 1 5.58 -1.91 68.56
C MET A 1 4.79 -2.25 67.30
N ALA A 2 5.28 -1.88 66.11
CA ALA A 2 5.81 -2.77 65.05
C ALA A 2 4.77 -3.83 64.59
N LYS A 3 4.42 -4.06 63.31
CA LYS A 3 5.31 -4.23 62.14
C LYS A 3 4.47 -4.63 60.89
N LYS A 4 4.88 -4.15 59.71
CA LYS A 4 4.75 -4.72 58.34
C LYS A 4 3.34 -4.94 57.73
N TRP A 5 2.90 -4.19 56.71
CA TRP A 5 3.33 -4.07 55.29
C TRP A 5 2.66 -5.07 54.33
N MET A 6 2.00 -4.49 53.33
CA MET A 6 1.84 -4.92 51.93
C MET A 6 1.01 -6.16 51.60
N ILE A 7 -0.22 -5.93 51.13
CA ILE A 7 -0.82 -6.58 49.94
C ILE A 7 -1.78 -5.53 49.37
N GLY A 8 -1.77 -5.10 48.12
CA GLY A 8 -1.06 -5.54 46.94
C GLY A 8 -1.78 -4.82 45.81
N VAL A 9 -1.08 -3.86 45.21
CA VAL A 9 -1.52 -3.08 44.05
C VAL A 9 -1.79 -4.07 42.91
N VAL A 10 -3.05 -4.44 42.69
CA VAL A 10 -3.45 -5.23 41.51
C VAL A 10 -4.69 -4.57 40.90
N PHE A 11 -4.55 -3.31 40.50
CA PHE A 11 -5.58 -2.59 39.74
C PHE A 11 -4.92 -1.59 38.78
N ALA A 12 -3.89 -2.01 38.06
CA ALA A 12 -3.17 -1.15 37.12
C ALA A 12 -2.72 -1.85 35.83
N ALA A 13 -3.36 -2.96 35.44
CA ALA A 13 -2.98 -3.70 34.23
C ALA A 13 -4.09 -3.82 33.17
N ALA A 14 -5.27 -3.21 33.38
CA ALA A 14 -6.40 -3.34 32.46
C ALA A 14 -6.50 -2.20 31.42
N LEU A 15 -5.64 -1.19 31.47
CA LEU A 15 -5.78 0.06 30.68
C LEU A 15 -4.73 0.25 29.57
N ALA A 16 -3.93 -0.76 29.25
CA ALA A 16 -2.85 -0.66 28.24
C ALA A 16 -3.14 -1.37 26.90
N LEU A 17 -4.36 -1.87 26.68
CA LEU A 17 -4.71 -2.64 25.48
C LEU A 17 -5.60 -1.91 24.47
N ALA A 18 -5.96 -0.64 24.70
CA ALA A 18 -6.79 0.15 23.79
C ALA A 18 -6.00 0.84 22.65
N GLY A 19 -4.68 0.67 22.58
CA GLY A 19 -3.80 1.43 21.68
C GLY A 19 -3.43 0.79 20.34
N LEU A 20 -3.85 -0.45 20.07
CA LEU A 20 -3.63 -1.07 18.76
C LEU A 20 -4.82 -0.74 17.86
N ALA A 21 -4.86 0.50 17.39
CA ALA A 21 -5.51 0.81 16.12
C ALA A 21 -4.81 -0.05 15.08
N ALA A 22 -5.36 -1.24 14.85
CA ALA A 22 -4.90 -2.14 13.82
C ALA A 22 -4.96 -1.36 12.51
N PHE A 23 -3.79 -0.97 12.00
CA PHE A 23 -3.60 -0.73 10.58
C PHE A 23 -3.96 -2.05 9.89
N ARG A 24 -5.26 -2.22 9.61
CA ARG A 24 -5.71 -3.25 8.71
C ARG A 24 -5.26 -2.77 7.35
N PRO A 25 -4.30 -3.42 6.67
CA PRO A 25 -4.12 -3.16 5.26
C PRO A 25 -5.49 -3.45 4.63
N ALA A 26 -6.16 -2.40 4.16
CA ALA A 26 -7.39 -2.56 3.42
C ALA A 26 -6.99 -3.17 2.08
N THR A 27 -6.96 -4.49 2.01
CA THR A 27 -6.84 -5.20 0.73
C THR A 27 -8.16 -4.98 0.01
N ALA A 28 -8.23 -3.88 -0.72
CA ALA A 28 -9.38 -3.49 -1.50
C ALA A 28 -9.56 -4.49 -2.65
N GLN A 29 -10.32 -5.57 -2.40
CA GLN A 29 -10.95 -6.34 -3.48
C GLN A 29 -12.12 -5.53 -4.03
N GLY A 30 -11.83 -4.35 -4.58
CA GLY A 30 -12.79 -3.50 -5.26
C GLY A 30 -13.02 -3.98 -6.70
N SER A 31 -14.20 -3.69 -7.25
CA SER A 31 -14.43 -3.78 -8.70
C SER A 31 -13.34 -3.02 -9.47
N PRO A 32 -12.93 -3.46 -10.68
CA PRO A 32 -11.95 -2.77 -11.52
C PRO A 32 -12.15 -1.25 -11.62
N ALA A 33 -13.40 -0.79 -11.68
CA ALA A 33 -13.75 0.63 -11.70
C ALA A 33 -13.35 1.38 -10.40
N ASN A 34 -13.47 0.72 -9.24
CA ASN A 34 -13.05 1.27 -7.95
C ASN A 34 -11.52 1.34 -7.84
N LEU A 35 -10.82 0.39 -8.43
CA LEU A 35 -9.36 0.37 -8.49
C LEU A 35 -8.83 1.51 -9.37
N ARG A 36 -9.42 1.70 -10.55
CA ARG A 36 -9.10 2.83 -11.43
C ARG A 36 -9.27 4.16 -10.72
N ALA A 37 -10.44 4.40 -10.13
CA ALA A 37 -10.72 5.64 -9.42
C ALA A 37 -9.82 5.86 -8.19
N LEU A 38 -9.34 4.79 -7.55
CA LEU A 38 -8.31 4.89 -6.51
C LEU A 38 -6.98 5.36 -7.10
N LEU A 39 -6.47 4.68 -8.13
CA LEU A 39 -5.21 4.99 -8.77
C LEU A 39 -5.19 6.41 -9.37
N GLU A 40 -6.27 6.82 -10.01
CA GLU A 40 -6.44 8.18 -10.54
C GLU A 40 -6.34 9.23 -9.44
N ARG A 41 -7.02 9.01 -8.30
CA ARG A 41 -6.94 9.91 -7.14
C ARG A 41 -5.55 9.97 -6.53
N LEU A 42 -4.88 8.83 -6.37
CA LEU A 42 -3.52 8.77 -5.85
C LEU A 42 -2.54 9.51 -6.78
N ASN A 43 -2.66 9.30 -8.09
CA ASN A 43 -1.84 9.97 -9.09
C ASN A 43 -2.09 11.49 -9.12
N ALA A 44 -3.36 11.90 -9.17
CA ALA A 44 -3.72 13.32 -9.17
C ALA A 44 -3.30 14.04 -7.87
N GLY A 45 -3.32 13.33 -6.74
CA GLY A 45 -2.86 13.83 -5.45
C GLY A 45 -1.33 13.76 -5.25
N GLY A 46 -0.56 13.26 -6.23
CA GLY A 46 0.88 13.06 -6.10
C GLY A 46 1.27 12.11 -4.96
N THR A 47 0.35 11.22 -4.55
CA THR A 47 0.57 10.29 -3.44
C THR A 47 1.34 9.09 -3.95
N ALA A 48 2.48 8.79 -3.33
CA ALA A 48 3.20 7.56 -3.63
C ALA A 48 2.44 6.34 -3.14
N PHE A 49 2.38 5.29 -3.94
CA PHE A 49 1.71 4.04 -3.62
C PHE A 49 2.51 2.83 -4.10
N THR A 50 2.34 1.71 -3.41
CA THR A 50 2.94 0.44 -3.77
C THR A 50 1.86 -0.50 -4.30
N VAL A 51 2.07 -1.04 -5.48
CA VAL A 51 1.21 -2.05 -6.11
C VAL A 51 1.81 -3.43 -5.88
N GLN A 52 0.98 -4.38 -5.46
CA GLN A 52 1.32 -5.79 -5.39
C GLN A 52 0.66 -6.53 -6.55
N PHE A 53 1.41 -7.40 -7.22
CA PHE A 53 0.98 -8.18 -8.37
C PHE A 53 0.91 -9.68 -8.06
N ALA A 54 -0.03 -10.38 -8.69
CA ALA A 54 -0.16 -11.85 -8.60
C ALA A 54 0.96 -12.56 -9.36
N ALA A 55 1.29 -12.05 -10.54
CA ALA A 55 2.39 -12.51 -11.38
C ALA A 55 3.42 -11.38 -11.55
N PRO A 56 4.71 -11.72 -11.68
CA PRO A 56 5.76 -10.75 -11.92
C PRO A 56 5.48 -9.87 -13.13
N VAL A 57 5.74 -8.57 -13.00
CA VAL A 57 5.70 -7.59 -14.09
C VAL A 57 7.13 -7.22 -14.50
N ALA A 58 7.38 -5.95 -14.86
CA ALA A 58 8.70 -5.44 -15.24
C ALA A 58 9.82 -6.00 -14.36
N ALA A 59 10.89 -6.45 -15.01
CA ALA A 59 12.09 -7.01 -14.37
C ALA A 59 11.84 -8.18 -13.38
N GLY A 60 10.67 -8.81 -13.41
CA GLY A 60 10.35 -9.94 -12.53
C GLY A 60 9.85 -9.53 -11.13
N GLU A 61 9.47 -8.27 -10.93
CA GLU A 61 8.99 -7.78 -9.64
C GLU A 61 7.49 -8.02 -9.45
N THR A 62 7.10 -8.43 -8.24
CA THR A 62 5.69 -8.55 -7.81
C THR A 62 5.26 -7.41 -6.88
N LEU A 63 6.18 -6.53 -6.50
CA LEU A 63 5.93 -5.35 -5.67
C LEU A 63 6.59 -4.15 -6.35
N LEU A 64 5.81 -3.08 -6.55
CA LEU A 64 6.28 -1.90 -7.27
C LEU A 64 5.78 -0.62 -6.59
N ALA A 65 6.71 0.23 -6.17
CA ALA A 65 6.40 1.58 -5.71
C ALA A 65 6.30 2.54 -6.91
N LEU A 66 5.28 3.40 -6.93
CA LEU A 66 5.04 4.41 -7.96
C LEU A 66 4.68 5.76 -7.31
N PRO A 67 5.30 6.86 -7.74
CA PRO A 67 6.56 6.90 -8.50
C PRO A 67 7.77 6.39 -7.66
N ASP A 68 8.83 5.86 -8.28
CA ASP A 68 10.11 5.55 -7.62
C ASP A 68 11.30 6.35 -8.21
N GLU A 69 12.56 5.90 -8.15
CA GLU A 69 13.68 6.64 -8.78
C GLU A 69 13.66 6.58 -10.31
N SER A 70 13.14 5.51 -10.89
CA SER A 70 13.26 5.18 -12.31
C SER A 70 11.91 4.97 -13.00
N ARG A 71 10.81 4.91 -12.25
CA ARG A 71 9.50 4.49 -12.77
C ARG A 71 8.43 5.48 -12.42
N ARG A 72 7.60 5.79 -13.41
CA ARG A 72 6.49 6.72 -13.28
C ARG A 72 5.22 6.04 -13.77
N LEU A 73 4.10 6.42 -13.16
CA LEU A 73 2.82 6.05 -13.72
C LEU A 73 2.67 6.71 -15.10
N ALA A 74 2.37 5.91 -16.11
CA ALA A 74 2.29 6.37 -17.50
C ALA A 74 0.84 6.51 -17.96
N ASP A 75 0.01 5.51 -17.64
CA ASP A 75 -1.40 5.49 -18.04
C ASP A 75 -2.23 4.60 -17.11
N ILE A 76 -3.52 4.92 -17.00
CA ILE A 76 -4.52 4.11 -16.29
C ILE A 76 -5.70 3.90 -17.23
N GLY A 77 -5.83 2.68 -17.74
CA GLY A 77 -6.93 2.27 -18.61
C GLY A 77 -8.20 1.89 -17.86
N GLU A 78 -9.19 1.38 -18.58
CA GLU A 78 -10.42 0.85 -17.98
C GLU A 78 -10.16 -0.41 -17.14
N ASP A 79 -9.23 -1.26 -17.58
CA ASP A 79 -8.93 -2.56 -16.98
C ASP A 79 -7.41 -2.84 -16.87
N TYR A 80 -6.56 -1.84 -17.10
CA TYR A 80 -5.12 -1.98 -17.06
C TYR A 80 -4.40 -0.79 -16.40
N LEU A 81 -3.17 -1.05 -15.94
CA LEU A 81 -2.24 -0.06 -15.43
C LEU A 81 -0.96 -0.08 -16.25
N CYS A 82 -0.46 1.09 -16.67
CA CYS A 82 0.84 1.20 -17.32
C CYS A 82 1.81 2.09 -16.53
N PHE A 83 3.06 1.67 -16.46
CA PHE A 83 4.16 2.47 -15.93
C PHE A 83 5.32 2.48 -16.92
N SER A 84 6.06 3.59 -16.92
CA SER A 84 7.21 3.79 -17.79
C SER A 84 8.50 3.75 -16.98
N GLN A 85 9.58 3.27 -17.61
CA GLN A 85 10.93 3.35 -17.07
C GLN A 85 11.92 3.75 -18.17
N PRO A 86 13.02 4.45 -17.87
CA PRO A 86 14.10 4.69 -18.81
C PRO A 86 14.64 3.39 -19.37
N TRP A 87 14.84 3.37 -20.68
CA TRP A 87 15.46 2.27 -21.40
C TRP A 87 16.30 2.85 -22.54
N ASN A 88 17.62 2.92 -22.32
CA ASN A 88 18.55 3.67 -23.16
C ASN A 88 18.07 5.12 -23.33
N ASP A 89 18.02 5.63 -24.55
CA ASP A 89 17.57 6.98 -24.89
C ASP A 89 16.04 7.10 -25.05
N THR A 90 15.30 6.11 -24.56
CA THR A 90 13.84 6.01 -24.73
C THR A 90 13.13 5.68 -23.41
N LEU A 91 11.80 5.66 -23.43
CA LEU A 91 10.97 5.12 -22.37
C LEU A 91 10.44 3.75 -22.78
N ARG A 92 10.59 2.77 -21.90
CA ARG A 92 9.94 1.48 -22.03
C ARG A 92 8.71 1.45 -21.15
N MET A 93 7.57 1.13 -21.75
CA MET A 93 6.30 0.98 -21.04
C MET A 93 6.06 -0.49 -20.67
N TYR A 94 5.49 -0.68 -19.49
CA TYR A 94 4.98 -1.96 -19.02
C TYR A 94 3.54 -1.77 -18.60
N CYS A 95 2.66 -2.58 -19.18
CA CYS A 95 1.24 -2.57 -18.86
C CYS A 95 0.85 -3.91 -18.27
N THR A 96 -0.05 -3.88 -17.30
CA THR A 96 -0.56 -5.09 -16.65
C THR A 96 -2.06 -4.93 -16.40
N PRO A 97 -2.87 -5.98 -16.62
CA PRO A 97 -4.29 -5.90 -16.34
C PRO A 97 -4.54 -5.77 -14.84
N PHE A 98 -5.64 -5.14 -14.45
CA PHE A 98 -6.07 -5.05 -13.06
C PHE A 98 -6.32 -6.42 -12.42
N SER A 99 -6.63 -7.44 -13.21
CA SER A 99 -6.70 -8.83 -12.73
C SER A 99 -5.37 -9.36 -12.18
N ASN A 100 -4.24 -8.76 -12.55
CA ASN A 100 -2.93 -9.07 -12.01
C ASN A 100 -2.60 -8.25 -10.74
N VAL A 101 -3.40 -7.25 -10.37
CA VAL A 101 -3.20 -6.44 -9.16
C VAL A 101 -3.90 -7.09 -7.98
N VAL A 102 -3.15 -7.47 -6.95
CA VAL A 102 -3.70 -8.12 -5.74
C VAL A 102 -3.87 -7.15 -4.58
N GLY A 103 -3.19 -6.01 -4.59
CA GLY A 103 -3.30 -5.02 -3.54
C GLY A 103 -2.59 -3.71 -3.87
N ILE A 104 -3.02 -2.64 -3.21
CA ILE A 104 -2.37 -1.34 -3.23
C ILE A 104 -2.20 -0.85 -1.79
N THR A 105 -1.00 -0.39 -1.46
CA THR A 105 -0.67 0.22 -0.17
C THR A 105 -0.26 1.67 -0.41
N TYR A 106 -0.82 2.59 0.35
CA TYR A 106 -0.50 4.02 0.28
C TYR A 106 -0.67 4.67 1.65
N THR A 107 0.02 5.79 1.87
CA THR A 107 -0.14 6.60 3.08
C THR A 107 -0.96 7.84 2.76
N THR A 108 -2.06 8.03 3.48
CA THR A 108 -2.79 9.30 3.47
C THR A 108 -2.15 10.28 4.47
N PRO A 109 -2.07 11.58 4.15
CA PRO A 109 -1.67 12.60 5.11
C PRO A 109 -2.65 12.72 6.28
#